data_AF-A0A6N6JRS8-F1
#
_entry.id   AF-A0A6N6JRS8-F1
#
_cell.length_a   1.000
_cell.length_b   1.000
_cell.length_c   1.000
_cell.angle_alpha   90.00
_cell.angle_beta   90.00
_cell.angle_gamma   90.00
#
_symmetry.space_group_name_H-M   'P 1'
#
loop_
_entity.id
_entity.type
_entity.pdbx_description
1 polymer ?
#
loop_
_entity_poly.entity_id
_entity_poly.type
_entity_poly.pdbx_seq_one_letter_code
_entity_poly.pdbx_strand_id
1 'polypeptide(L)'
;MADAAAMTREMRERVMAHASKDDLKRAAGGLHDVEFVIEFLQLAHGAARPALRQPGMFEAIEACRAERLISVADHDSLLGAYAFVRQIMNRMQLLDGEPHDALPQGEEAELFARRAGFAPGGGLSALEQLLQELQYHKANAQAAFNKYVR
;
A
#
# COMPACT_ATOMS: atom_id res chain seq x y z
N MET A 1 -6.17 9.41 21.54
CA MET A 1 -5.37 9.41 20.30
C MET A 1 -4.08 8.62 20.46
N ALA A 2 -3.24 8.89 21.47
CA ALA A 2 -2.03 8.08 21.73
C ALA A 2 -2.30 6.56 21.87
N ASP A 3 -3.40 6.20 22.52
CA ASP A 3 -3.84 4.80 22.67
C ASP A 3 -4.19 4.14 21.32
N ALA A 4 -4.90 4.86 20.44
CA ALA A 4 -5.25 4.36 19.11
C ALA A 4 -4.02 4.19 18.22
N ALA A 5 -3.07 5.13 18.25
CA ALA A 5 -1.83 5.02 17.48
C ALA A 5 -0.96 3.85 17.96
N ALA A 6 -0.85 3.64 19.27
CA ALA A 6 -0.15 2.50 19.85
C ALA A 6 -0.77 1.17 19.42
N MET A 7 -2.11 1.05 19.51
CA MET A 7 -2.83 -0.14 19.08
C MET A 7 -2.66 -0.42 17.58
N THR A 8 -2.72 0.61 16.71
CA THR A 8 -2.46 0.44 15.27
C THR A 8 -1.04 -0.06 15.00
N ARG A 9 -0.03 0.45 15.72
CA ARG A 9 1.36 -0.03 15.60
C ARG A 9 1.52 -1.47 16.04
N GLU A 10 0.95 -1.85 17.18
CA GLU A 10 0.97 -3.22 17.68
C GLU A 10 0.28 -4.18 16.71
N MET A 11 -0.86 -3.78 16.14
CA MET A 11 -1.57 -4.57 15.12
C MET A 11 -0.71 -4.77 13.87
N ARG A 12 -0.06 -3.70 13.39
CA ARG A 12 0.86 -3.77 12.26
C ARG A 12 2.01 -4.73 12.53
N GLU A 13 2.62 -4.68 13.70
CA GLU A 13 3.70 -5.60 14.08
C GLU A 13 3.26 -7.07 14.09
N ARG A 14 2.07 -7.36 14.63
CA ARG A 14 1.48 -8.71 14.62
C ARG A 14 1.25 -9.24 13.20
N VAL A 15 0.72 -8.39 12.33
CA VAL A 15 0.49 -8.71 10.92
C VAL A 15 1.81 -8.98 10.21
N MET A 16 2.82 -8.12 10.41
CA MET A 16 4.15 -8.26 9.82
C MET A 16 4.90 -9.50 10.31
N ALA A 17 4.70 -9.92 11.56
CA ALA A 17 5.39 -11.07 12.14
C ALA A 17 5.16 -12.39 11.38
N HIS A 18 4.09 -12.46 10.60
CA HIS A 18 3.71 -13.63 9.80
C HIS A 18 3.93 -13.41 8.28
N ALA A 19 4.56 -12.30 7.90
CA ALA A 19 4.76 -11.91 6.51
C ALA A 19 6.21 -12.13 6.06
N SER A 20 6.41 -12.56 4.81
CA SER A 20 7.72 -12.50 4.19
C SER A 20 8.08 -11.03 3.87
N LYS A 21 9.36 -10.75 3.63
CA LYS A 21 9.79 -9.39 3.23
C LYS A 21 9.20 -8.95 1.89
N ASP A 22 8.91 -9.91 1.02
CA ASP A 22 8.41 -9.72 -0.32
C ASP A 22 6.87 -9.70 -0.39
N ASP A 23 6.20 -9.86 0.77
CA ASP A 23 4.74 -9.75 0.87
C ASP A 23 4.31 -8.32 0.49
N LEU A 24 3.42 -8.23 -0.49
CA LEU A 24 2.89 -6.99 -1.05
C LEU A 24 1.85 -6.34 -0.14
N LYS A 25 1.21 -7.13 0.73
CA LYS A 25 0.11 -6.69 1.56
C LYS A 25 0.58 -6.37 2.97
N ARG A 26 1.25 -7.32 3.61
CA ARG A 26 1.54 -7.34 5.05
C ARG A 26 2.94 -6.86 5.42
N ALA A 27 3.90 -6.87 4.49
CA ALA A 27 5.25 -6.38 4.79
C ALA A 27 5.24 -4.86 5.03
N ALA A 28 6.34 -4.33 5.58
CA ALA A 28 6.53 -2.89 5.69
C ALA A 28 6.39 -2.19 4.33
N GLY A 29 5.61 -1.11 4.29
CA GLY A 29 5.26 -0.39 3.07
C GLY A 29 4.26 -1.11 2.18
N GLY A 30 3.79 -2.30 2.57
CA GLY A 30 2.75 -3.02 1.85
C GLY A 30 1.39 -2.31 1.92
N LEU A 31 0.41 -2.91 1.25
CA LEU A 31 -0.96 -2.39 1.18
C LEU A 31 -1.56 -2.06 2.55
N HIS A 32 -1.24 -2.87 3.57
CA HIS A 32 -1.71 -2.69 4.94
C HIS A 32 -1.22 -1.40 5.58
N ASP A 33 -0.03 -0.89 5.23
CA ASP A 33 0.44 0.38 5.77
C ASP A 33 -0.44 1.55 5.30
N VAL A 34 -0.92 1.51 4.05
CA VAL A 34 -1.90 2.49 3.54
C VAL A 34 -3.23 2.33 4.26
N GLU A 35 -3.71 1.09 4.42
CA GLU A 35 -4.95 0.79 5.14
C GLU A 35 -4.90 1.31 6.59
N PHE A 36 -3.84 1.01 7.32
CA PHE A 36 -3.69 1.47 8.69
C PHE A 36 -3.63 3.00 8.84
N VAL A 37 -2.98 3.71 7.91
CA VAL A 37 -2.95 5.20 7.96
C VAL A 37 -4.36 5.76 7.87
N ILE A 38 -5.13 5.30 6.88
CA ILE A 38 -6.46 5.84 6.61
C ILE A 38 -7.45 5.43 7.70
N GLU A 39 -7.43 4.15 8.11
CA GLU A 39 -8.29 3.65 9.20
C GLU A 39 -7.97 4.35 10.53
N PHE A 40 -6.69 4.60 10.84
CA PHE A 40 -6.31 5.38 12.01
C PHE A 40 -6.91 6.79 11.97
N LEU A 41 -6.82 7.49 10.83
CA LEU A 41 -7.39 8.83 10.68
C LEU A 41 -8.93 8.82 10.79
N GLN A 42 -9.58 7.80 10.23
CA GLN A 42 -11.03 7.60 10.36
C GLN A 42 -11.43 7.35 11.82
N LEU A 43 -10.68 6.53 12.57
CA LEU A 43 -10.92 6.28 13.99
C LEU A 43 -10.68 7.54 14.83
N ALA A 44 -9.62 8.29 14.54
CA ALA A 44 -9.24 9.48 15.28
C ALA A 44 -10.23 10.65 15.05
N HIS A 45 -10.78 10.79 13.85
CA HIS A 45 -11.52 11.98 13.45
C HIS A 45 -12.95 11.73 12.96
N GLY A 46 -13.31 10.49 12.62
CA GLY A 46 -14.59 10.15 12.00
C GLY A 46 -15.81 10.38 12.90
N ALA A 47 -15.64 10.42 14.22
CA ALA A 47 -16.70 10.81 15.14
C ALA A 47 -17.18 12.25 14.88
N ALA A 48 -16.24 13.19 14.76
CA ALA A 48 -16.51 14.61 14.53
C ALA A 48 -16.70 14.97 13.05
N ARG A 49 -16.18 14.13 12.13
CA ARG A 49 -16.18 14.39 10.68
C ARG A 49 -16.84 13.24 9.93
N PRO A 50 -18.17 13.26 9.74
CA PRO A 50 -18.90 12.19 9.08
C PRO A 50 -18.41 11.88 7.65
N ALA A 51 -17.86 12.87 6.95
CA ALA A 51 -17.28 12.71 5.61
C ALA A 51 -16.18 11.63 5.57
N LEU A 52 -15.49 11.37 6.68
CA LEU A 52 -14.46 10.34 6.77
C LEU A 52 -15.00 8.92 6.87
N ARG A 53 -16.30 8.71 7.10
CA ARG A 53 -16.89 7.37 7.29
C ARG A 53 -17.15 6.65 5.97
N GLN A 54 -16.18 6.72 5.06
CA GLN A 54 -16.24 6.05 3.77
C GLN A 54 -15.82 4.58 3.93
N PRO A 55 -16.59 3.63 3.37
CA PRO A 55 -16.24 2.21 3.42
C PRO A 55 -15.16 1.83 2.40
N GLY A 56 -15.03 2.60 1.30
CA GLY A 56 -14.05 2.36 0.26
C GLY A 56 -12.74 3.11 0.51
N MET A 57 -11.62 2.47 0.19
CA MET A 57 -10.30 3.04 0.44
C MET A 57 -10.03 4.30 -0.38
N PHE A 58 -10.41 4.30 -1.66
CA PHE A 58 -10.24 5.44 -2.54
C PHE A 58 -10.98 6.67 -1.99
N GLU A 59 -12.26 6.50 -1.66
CA GLU A 59 -13.11 7.53 -1.10
C GLU A 59 -12.61 8.00 0.26
N ALA A 60 -12.08 7.09 1.09
CA ALA A 60 -11.51 7.43 2.39
C ALA A 60 -10.21 8.25 2.28
N ILE A 61 -9.33 7.94 1.33
CA ILE A 61 -8.12 8.73 1.04
C ILE A 61 -8.50 10.15 0.58
N GLU A 62 -9.44 10.25 -0.37
CA GLU A 62 -9.96 11.53 -0.87
C GLU A 62 -10.60 12.35 0.26
N ALA A 63 -11.42 11.71 1.10
CA ALA A 63 -12.03 12.36 2.25
C ALA A 63 -10.99 12.88 3.25
N CYS A 64 -9.95 12.10 3.55
CA CYS A 64 -8.85 12.54 4.41
C CYS A 64 -8.14 13.78 3.85
N ARG A 65 -7.98 13.85 2.52
CA ARG A 65 -7.40 15.01 1.84
C ARG A 65 -8.32 16.22 1.87
N ALA A 66 -9.61 16.06 1.58
CA ALA A 66 -10.62 17.11 1.61
C ALA A 66 -10.76 17.73 3.01
N GLU A 67 -10.69 16.89 4.03
CA GLU A 67 -10.69 17.26 5.46
C GLU A 67 -9.33 17.83 5.95
N ARG A 68 -8.33 17.93 5.06
CA ARG A 68 -6.98 18.44 5.34
C ARG A 68 -6.26 17.67 6.46
N LEU A 69 -6.58 16.40 6.63
CA LEU A 69 -5.87 15.50 7.57
C LEU A 69 -4.55 15.00 6.98
N ILE A 70 -4.47 14.94 5.65
CA ILE A 70 -3.25 14.62 4.91
C ILE A 70 -2.90 15.74 3.92
N SER A 71 -1.62 15.91 3.63
CA SER A 71 -1.16 16.87 2.60
C SER A 71 -1.46 16.37 1.18
N VAL A 72 -1.36 17.25 0.18
CA VAL A 72 -1.47 16.85 -1.25
C VAL A 72 -0.43 15.79 -1.59
N ALA A 73 0.82 15.99 -1.18
CA ALA A 73 1.89 15.06 -1.46
C ALA A 73 1.64 13.68 -0.84
N ASP A 74 1.21 13.63 0.43
CA ASP A 74 0.92 12.33 1.06
C ASP A 74 -0.33 11.67 0.47
N HIS A 75 -1.32 12.46 0.04
CA HIS A 75 -2.48 11.94 -0.70
C HIS A 75 -2.04 11.22 -1.96
N ASP A 76 -1.26 11.88 -2.82
CA ASP A 76 -0.79 11.31 -4.09
C ASP A 76 0.10 10.08 -3.85
N SER A 77 0.93 10.12 -2.81
CA SER A 77 1.74 8.99 -2.37
C SER A 77 0.91 7.79 -1.90
N LEU A 78 -0.07 7.99 -1.01
CA LEU A 78 -0.92 6.92 -0.47
C LEU A 78 -1.82 6.33 -1.56
N LEU A 79 -2.46 7.18 -2.36
CA LEU A 79 -3.31 6.77 -3.46
C LEU A 79 -2.52 5.99 -4.52
N GLY A 80 -1.34 6.51 -4.91
CA GLY A 80 -0.44 5.84 -5.85
C GLY A 80 0.01 4.48 -5.33
N ALA A 81 0.45 4.40 -4.07
CA ALA A 81 0.88 3.14 -3.47
C ALA A 81 -0.26 2.10 -3.41
N TYR A 82 -1.45 2.51 -2.96
CA TYR A 82 -2.62 1.63 -2.92
C TYR A 82 -2.99 1.11 -4.31
N ALA A 83 -3.13 2.02 -5.28
CA ALA A 83 -3.53 1.69 -6.64
C ALA A 83 -2.51 0.76 -7.31
N PHE A 84 -1.22 1.05 -7.18
CA PHE A 84 -0.15 0.26 -7.78
C PHE A 84 -0.12 -1.16 -7.24
N VAL A 85 -0.07 -1.32 -5.91
CA VAL A 85 -0.01 -2.64 -5.27
C VAL A 85 -1.27 -3.45 -5.61
N ARG A 86 -2.45 -2.83 -5.54
CA ARG A 86 -3.72 -3.49 -5.92
C ARG A 86 -3.72 -3.91 -7.38
N GLN A 87 -3.20 -3.09 -8.29
CA GLN A 87 -3.11 -3.41 -9.72
C GLN A 87 -2.21 -4.62 -9.98
N ILE A 88 -1.05 -4.71 -9.31
CA ILE A 88 -0.15 -5.86 -9.41
C ILE A 88 -0.81 -7.13 -8.86
N MET A 89 -1.41 -7.07 -7.67
CA MET A 89 -2.12 -8.20 -7.08
C MET A 89 -3.29 -8.70 -7.95
N ASN A 90 -4.11 -7.77 -8.45
CA ASN A 90 -5.23 -8.11 -9.32
C ASN A 90 -4.76 -8.73 -10.65
N ARG A 91 -3.62 -8.31 -11.18
CA ARG A 91 -3.04 -8.90 -12.40
C ARG A 91 -2.52 -10.30 -12.15
N MET A 92 -1.86 -10.56 -11.02
CA MET A 92 -1.46 -11.93 -10.66
C MET A 92 -2.71 -12.82 -10.54
N GLN A 93 -3.73 -12.36 -9.82
CA GLN A 93 -4.98 -13.11 -9.68
C GLN A 93 -5.69 -13.37 -11.01
N LEU A 94 -5.65 -12.42 -11.94
CA LEU A 94 -6.22 -12.61 -13.27
C LEU A 94 -5.46 -13.68 -14.09
N LEU A 95 -4.15 -13.79 -13.91
CA LEU A 95 -3.30 -14.74 -14.65
C LEU A 95 -3.37 -16.16 -14.06
N ASP A 96 -3.38 -16.25 -12.73
CA ASP A 96 -3.20 -17.53 -12.02
C ASP A 96 -4.51 -18.05 -11.41
N GLY A 97 -5.56 -17.23 -11.36
CA GLY A 97 -6.89 -17.59 -10.87
C GLY A 97 -7.05 -17.53 -9.34
N GLU A 98 -5.97 -17.32 -8.60
CA GLU A 98 -5.92 -17.32 -7.13
C GLU A 98 -5.35 -15.98 -6.60
N PRO A 99 -5.70 -15.54 -5.38
CA PRO A 99 -5.09 -14.35 -4.80
C PRO A 99 -3.61 -14.61 -4.42
N HIS A 100 -2.74 -13.66 -4.76
CA HIS A 100 -1.31 -13.71 -4.44
C HIS A 100 -0.89 -12.55 -3.55
N ASP A 101 -0.19 -12.87 -2.47
CA ASP A 101 0.41 -11.89 -1.56
C ASP A 101 1.86 -11.53 -1.92
N ALA A 102 2.51 -12.25 -2.84
CA ALA A 102 3.89 -12.01 -3.25
C ALA A 102 4.05 -12.21 -4.76
N LEU A 103 5.09 -11.59 -5.34
CA LEU A 103 5.44 -11.79 -6.74
C LEU A 103 5.90 -13.24 -7.00
N PRO A 104 5.73 -13.75 -8.23
CA PRO A 104 6.37 -15.00 -8.65
C PRO A 104 7.90 -14.94 -8.47
N GLN A 105 8.56 -16.10 -8.46
CA GLN A 105 10.01 -16.20 -8.35
C GLN A 105 10.65 -16.72 -9.63
N GLY A 106 11.96 -16.51 -9.79
CA GLY A 106 12.71 -17.01 -10.94
C GLY A 106 12.25 -16.41 -12.27
N GLU A 107 12.24 -17.22 -13.32
CA GLU A 107 11.89 -16.79 -14.69
C GLU A 107 10.44 -16.31 -14.81
N GLU A 108 9.53 -16.85 -13.99
CA GLU A 108 8.13 -16.44 -13.98
C GLU A 108 7.95 -14.97 -13.56
N ALA A 109 8.84 -14.46 -12.71
CA ALA A 109 8.81 -13.07 -12.25
C ALA A 109 9.07 -12.08 -13.40
N GLU A 110 10.06 -12.38 -14.25
CA GLU A 110 10.38 -11.56 -15.43
C GLU A 110 9.26 -11.62 -16.47
N LEU A 111 8.66 -12.80 -16.68
CA LEU A 111 7.51 -12.95 -17.57
C LEU A 111 6.29 -12.18 -17.05
N PHE A 112 6.02 -12.27 -15.74
CA PHE A 112 4.96 -11.50 -15.11
C PHE A 112 5.18 -10.00 -15.27
N ALA A 113 6.37 -9.48 -15.00
CA ALA A 113 6.68 -8.07 -15.13
C ALA A 113 6.38 -7.55 -16.56
N ARG A 114 6.75 -8.33 -17.59
CA ARG A 114 6.42 -8.01 -18.99
C ARG A 114 4.92 -7.98 -19.24
N ARG A 115 4.19 -8.98 -18.75
CA ARG A 115 2.71 -9.04 -18.85
C ARG A 115 2.02 -7.91 -18.08
N ALA A 116 2.64 -7.44 -17.00
CA ALA A 116 2.19 -6.28 -16.23
C ALA A 116 2.53 -4.94 -16.92
N GLY A 117 3.16 -4.95 -18.10
CA GLY A 117 3.43 -3.76 -18.90
C GLY A 117 4.79 -3.11 -18.63
N PHE A 118 5.66 -3.76 -17.86
CA PHE A 118 7.03 -3.31 -17.70
C PHE A 118 7.90 -3.81 -18.86
N ALA A 119 8.78 -2.95 -19.35
CA ALA A 119 9.71 -3.29 -20.41
C ALA A 119 11.14 -3.01 -19.95
N PRO A 120 12.14 -3.77 -20.42
CA PRO A 120 13.53 -3.43 -20.18
C PRO A 120 13.85 -2.02 -20.66
N GLY A 121 14.66 -1.29 -19.91
CA GLY A 121 15.00 0.09 -20.19
C GLY A 121 16.04 0.62 -19.22
N GLY A 122 16.91 1.53 -19.67
CA GLY A 122 17.94 2.12 -18.81
C GLY A 122 18.95 1.12 -18.23
N GLY A 123 19.12 -0.04 -18.86
CA GLY A 123 19.99 -1.13 -18.37
C GLY A 123 19.33 -2.09 -17.39
N LEU A 124 18.05 -1.89 -17.06
CA LEU A 124 17.26 -2.75 -16.18
C LEU A 124 16.37 -3.71 -16.97
N SER A 125 16.17 -4.91 -16.44
CA SER A 125 15.17 -5.87 -16.91
C SER A 125 13.74 -5.39 -16.62
N ALA A 126 12.72 -6.09 -17.16
CA ALA A 126 11.33 -5.75 -16.84
C ALA A 126 11.03 -5.98 -15.35
N LEU A 127 11.57 -7.06 -14.76
CA LEU A 127 11.44 -7.32 -13.33
C LEU A 127 12.11 -6.24 -12.50
N GLU A 128 13.32 -5.81 -12.85
CA GLU A 128 14.04 -4.77 -12.11
C GLU A 128 13.29 -3.43 -12.14
N GLN A 129 12.69 -3.07 -13.28
CA GLN A 129 11.81 -1.91 -13.40
C GLN A 129 10.57 -2.03 -12.49
N LEU A 130 9.90 -3.19 -12.49
CA LEU A 130 8.76 -3.46 -11.60
C LEU A 130 9.17 -3.35 -10.12
N LEU A 131 10.30 -3.95 -9.74
CA LEU A 131 10.78 -3.93 -8.36
C LEU A 131 11.16 -2.52 -7.91
N GLN A 132 11.74 -1.70 -8.80
CA GLN A 132 12.05 -0.31 -8.51
C GLN A 132 10.77 0.52 -8.25
N GLU A 133 9.76 0.37 -9.10
CA GLU A 133 8.47 1.06 -8.93
C GLU A 133 7.74 0.59 -7.66
N LEU A 134 7.74 -0.72 -7.41
CA LEU A 134 7.21 -1.30 -6.18
C LEU A 134 7.92 -0.75 -4.94
N GLN A 135 9.25 -0.66 -4.97
CA GLN A 135 10.02 -0.13 -3.85
C GLN A 135 9.73 1.37 -3.61
N TYR A 136 9.53 2.16 -4.66
CA TYR A 136 9.11 3.55 -4.56
C TYR A 136 7.77 3.67 -3.82
N HIS A 137 6.76 2.89 -4.22
CA HIS A 137 5.46 2.89 -3.56
C HIS A 137 5.52 2.37 -2.12
N LYS A 138 6.28 1.30 -1.84
CA LYS A 138 6.47 0.78 -0.48
C LYS A 138 7.12 1.81 0.44
N ALA A 139 8.14 2.51 -0.04
CA ALA A 139 8.81 3.57 0.74
C ALA A 139 7.84 4.70 1.09
N ASN A 140 7.01 5.13 0.14
CA ASN A 140 6.01 6.17 0.35
C ASN A 140 4.93 5.77 1.37
N ALA A 141 4.39 4.55 1.26
CA ALA A 141 3.41 4.04 2.22
C ALA A 141 4.00 3.94 3.63
N GLN A 142 5.22 3.42 3.77
CA GLN A 142 5.90 3.31 5.05
C GLN A 142 6.21 4.68 5.66
N ALA A 143 6.63 5.65 4.85
CA ALA A 143 6.88 7.02 5.30
C ALA A 143 5.59 7.68 5.82
N ALA A 144 4.47 7.50 5.11
CA ALA A 144 3.17 7.99 5.54
C ALA A 144 2.72 7.32 6.86
N PHE A 145 2.89 6.00 7.01
CA PHE A 145 2.60 5.30 8.26
C PHE A 145 3.37 5.90 9.44
N ASN A 146 4.69 6.07 9.30
CA ASN A 146 5.54 6.65 10.32
C ASN A 146 5.20 8.12 10.64
N LYS A 147 4.62 8.84 9.68
CA LYS A 147 4.23 10.24 9.82
C LYS A 147 2.92 10.40 10.58
N TYR A 148 1.90 9.62 10.23
CA TYR A 148 0.54 9.82 10.71
C TYR A 148 0.18 8.98 11.93
N VAL A 149 0.69 7.76 12.03
CA VAL A 149 0.39 6.85 13.15
C VAL A 149 1.46 7.05 14.22
N ARG A 150 1.47 8.17 14.93
CA ARG A 150 2.49 8.52 15.96
C ARG A 150 1.94 8.45 17.38
#